data_AF-A0A078B8N2-F1
#
_entry.id   AF-A0A078B8N2-F1
#
_cell.length_a   1.000
_cell.length_b   1.000
_cell.length_c   1.000
_cell.angle_alpha   90.00
_cell.angle_beta   90.00
_cell.angle_gamma   90.00
#
_symmetry.space_group_name_H-M   'P 1'
#
loop_
_entity.id
_entity.type
_entity.pdbx_description
1 polymer ?
#
loop_
_entity_poly.entity_id
_entity_poly.type
_entity_poly.pdbx_seq_one_letter_code
_entity_poly.pdbx_strand_id
1 'polypeptide(L)'
;MISKFRKAQKTKLEKIDLSHEIEEKSKRLADLIANSKNFTCFTGAGLSTSTGIPDYRSTSQTIIKTGAGQYELPPETTDQQKIVFLNETRRQVQAAKPSLSHMALFALMQNGYLKHVISQNTDALHLKSGIPYSNLTELHGNTTIEYCKSCSKMYFRDFRCRVSEDPRNHITGRKCEDTTCDGDLADEIVHFGESIPKDKLVEALTVAQQSDLQLCMGTSLRVKPANQIPIQTLKNKGSIAIVNLQYTPFDEHAHIRIHSLTDQVLVSACSHLNIEIPEYSLKRRIHITRPPLNENSLSLYGTYGNHKNMKLSFMQRIEYFDSHKHIYLNLDKEPFHIPDDYLIMDSTIDDEVEFRIHFYGHNREPYYSLLLPRSSLKELKSQEHLVCDITFDYNKLEWI
;
A
#
# COMPACT_ATOMS: atom_id res chain seq x y z
N MET A 1 -0.30 -41.39 3.53
CA MET A 1 -0.10 -40.25 4.48
C MET A 1 1.35 -39.76 4.48
N ILE A 2 2.34 -40.65 4.60
CA ILE A 2 3.79 -40.34 4.59
C ILE A 2 4.27 -39.61 3.32
N SER A 3 3.74 -39.95 2.13
CA SER A 3 4.11 -39.28 0.87
C SER A 3 3.60 -37.84 0.77
N LYS A 4 2.38 -37.54 1.25
CA LYS A 4 1.85 -36.17 1.37
C LYS A 4 2.65 -35.36 2.39
N PHE A 5 3.06 -35.98 3.50
CA PHE A 5 3.88 -35.34 4.53
C PHE A 5 5.29 -34.98 4.01
N ARG A 6 5.96 -35.91 3.31
CA ARG A 6 7.26 -35.65 2.64
C ARG A 6 7.16 -34.57 1.56
N LYS A 7 6.09 -34.56 0.76
CA LYS A 7 5.84 -33.52 -0.27
C LYS A 7 5.55 -32.15 0.36
N ALA A 8 4.90 -32.12 1.52
CA ALA A 8 4.65 -30.89 2.28
C ALA A 8 5.92 -30.33 2.98
N GLN A 9 6.84 -31.19 3.44
CA GLN A 9 8.14 -30.76 3.96
C GLN A 9 9.07 -30.25 2.86
N LYS A 10 9.11 -30.93 1.70
CA LYS A 10 9.99 -30.50 0.58
C LYS A 10 9.62 -29.12 0.03
N THR A 11 8.35 -28.72 0.15
CA THR A 11 7.88 -27.39 -0.28
C THR A 11 8.14 -26.27 0.74
N LYS A 12 8.64 -26.59 1.94
CA LYS A 12 9.06 -25.60 2.95
C LYS A 12 10.56 -25.30 2.91
N LEU A 13 11.35 -26.15 2.24
CA LEU A 13 12.78 -25.92 2.07
C LEU A 13 13.00 -24.73 1.15
N GLU A 14 13.82 -23.80 1.62
CA GLU A 14 14.32 -22.71 0.80
C GLU A 14 15.45 -23.21 -0.09
N LYS A 15 15.46 -22.70 -1.31
CA LYS A 15 16.55 -22.85 -2.27
C LYS A 15 16.98 -21.46 -2.71
N ILE A 16 18.26 -21.32 -3.01
CA ILE A 16 18.79 -20.18 -3.75
C ILE A 16 19.56 -20.75 -4.94
N ASP A 17 19.22 -20.32 -6.14
CA ASP A 17 19.98 -20.65 -7.35
C ASP A 17 21.35 -19.96 -7.31
N LEU A 18 22.33 -20.45 -8.07
CA LEU A 18 23.67 -19.83 -8.08
C LEU A 18 23.59 -18.42 -8.70
N SER A 19 24.51 -17.52 -8.33
CA SER A 19 24.47 -16.12 -8.79
C SER A 19 24.42 -15.97 -10.31
N HIS A 20 25.15 -16.80 -11.06
CA HIS A 20 25.12 -16.79 -12.52
C HIS A 20 23.80 -17.34 -13.09
N GLU A 21 23.17 -18.32 -12.44
CA GLU A 21 21.85 -18.84 -12.82
C GLU A 21 20.76 -17.80 -12.55
N ILE A 22 20.84 -17.08 -11.43
CA ILE A 22 19.92 -15.98 -11.11
C ILE A 22 20.01 -14.91 -12.19
N GLU A 23 21.22 -14.53 -12.60
CA GLU A 23 21.45 -13.52 -13.62
C GLU A 23 20.90 -13.96 -14.99
N GLU A 24 21.24 -15.18 -15.45
CA GLU A 24 20.73 -15.72 -16.71
C GLU A 24 19.20 -15.80 -16.73
N LYS A 25 18.60 -16.26 -15.64
CA LYS A 25 17.15 -16.35 -15.50
C LYS A 25 16.49 -14.98 -15.41
N SER A 26 17.12 -14.00 -14.76
CA SER A 26 16.61 -12.63 -14.67
C SER A 26 16.63 -11.95 -16.05
N LYS A 27 17.68 -12.19 -16.85
CA LYS A 27 17.71 -11.78 -18.25
C LYS A 27 16.59 -12.42 -19.06
N ARG A 28 16.39 -13.72 -18.93
CA ARG A 28 15.27 -14.41 -19.62
C ARG A 28 13.90 -13.89 -19.16
N LEU A 29 13.76 -13.54 -17.88
CA LEU A 29 12.54 -12.90 -17.36
C LEU A 29 12.34 -11.52 -18.00
N ALA A 30 13.39 -10.71 -18.12
CA ALA A 30 13.36 -9.44 -18.84
C ALA A 30 12.92 -9.62 -20.30
N ASP A 31 13.46 -10.60 -21.01
CA ASP A 31 13.03 -10.92 -22.39
C ASP A 31 11.55 -11.29 -22.47
N LEU A 32 11.04 -12.08 -21.51
CA LEU A 32 9.61 -12.42 -21.44
C LEU A 32 8.75 -11.19 -21.18
N ILE A 33 9.17 -10.31 -20.26
CA ILE A 33 8.48 -9.05 -19.96
C ILE A 33 8.46 -8.15 -21.20
N ALA A 34 9.60 -8.02 -21.90
CA ALA A 34 9.72 -7.17 -23.08
C ALA A 34 8.80 -7.60 -24.23
N ASN A 35 8.59 -8.91 -24.38
CA ASN A 35 7.78 -9.49 -25.46
C ASN A 35 6.29 -9.67 -25.09
N SER A 36 5.93 -9.48 -23.83
CA SER A 36 4.56 -9.62 -23.34
C SER A 36 3.74 -8.37 -23.66
N LYS A 37 2.52 -8.57 -24.16
CA LYS A 37 1.56 -7.48 -24.41
C LYS A 37 0.75 -7.16 -23.16
N ASN A 38 0.42 -8.19 -22.37
CA ASN A 38 -0.39 -8.11 -21.16
C ASN A 38 0.32 -8.75 -19.97
N PHE A 39 1.44 -8.14 -19.57
CA PHE A 39 2.21 -8.57 -18.41
C PHE A 39 1.49 -8.18 -17.11
N THR A 40 1.29 -9.15 -16.22
CA THR A 40 0.69 -8.95 -14.89
C THR A 40 1.53 -9.59 -13.79
N CYS A 41 1.36 -9.13 -12.55
CA CYS A 41 2.04 -9.69 -11.38
C CYS A 41 1.03 -10.26 -10.39
N PHE A 42 1.38 -11.39 -9.76
CA PHE A 42 0.67 -12.00 -8.64
C PHE A 42 1.60 -12.06 -7.42
N THR A 43 1.33 -11.25 -6.40
CA THR A 43 2.27 -11.02 -5.29
C THR A 43 1.79 -11.60 -3.97
N GLY A 44 2.74 -11.95 -3.11
CA GLY A 44 2.50 -12.40 -1.73
C GLY A 44 3.52 -11.83 -0.75
N ALA A 45 3.41 -12.26 0.51
CA ALA A 45 4.12 -11.63 1.64
C ALA A 45 5.65 -11.66 1.51
N GLY A 46 6.21 -12.61 0.75
CA GLY A 46 7.64 -12.69 0.47
C GLY A 46 8.20 -11.42 -0.19
N LEU A 47 7.38 -10.69 -0.96
CA LEU A 47 7.75 -9.42 -1.59
C LEU A 47 8.09 -8.31 -0.58
N SER A 48 7.50 -8.39 0.61
CA SER A 48 7.60 -7.39 1.68
C SER A 48 8.62 -7.76 2.75
N THR A 49 9.23 -8.94 2.68
CA THR A 49 10.16 -9.42 3.74
C THR A 49 11.40 -8.54 3.92
N SER A 50 11.88 -7.90 2.85
CA SER A 50 13.01 -6.97 2.92
C SER A 50 12.67 -5.63 3.59
N THR A 51 11.38 -5.32 3.81
CA THR A 51 10.93 -4.11 4.52
C THR A 51 10.83 -4.32 6.04
N GLY A 52 11.12 -5.54 6.52
CA GLY A 52 11.00 -5.93 7.92
C GLY A 52 9.66 -6.57 8.27
N ILE A 53 8.71 -6.65 7.34
CA ILE A 53 7.42 -7.32 7.56
C ILE A 53 7.62 -8.84 7.38
N PRO A 54 7.38 -9.67 8.42
CA PRO A 54 7.51 -11.12 8.30
C PRO A 54 6.48 -11.69 7.33
N ASP A 55 6.82 -12.81 6.69
CA ASP A 55 5.86 -13.57 5.90
C ASP A 55 4.99 -14.48 6.80
N TYR A 56 4.23 -15.37 6.17
CA TYR A 56 3.38 -16.33 6.89
C TYR A 56 3.97 -17.72 7.05
N ARG A 57 4.93 -18.14 6.22
CA ARG A 57 5.26 -19.58 6.01
C ARG A 57 6.75 -19.89 5.87
N SER A 58 7.62 -18.91 6.03
CA SER A 58 9.05 -19.14 6.19
C SER A 58 9.30 -19.91 7.49
N THR A 59 10.17 -20.92 7.44
CA THR A 59 10.46 -21.74 8.63
C THR A 59 11.38 -21.00 9.58
N SER A 60 11.61 -21.54 10.78
CA SER A 60 12.60 -20.98 11.71
C SER A 60 14.05 -21.06 11.23
N GLN A 61 14.35 -21.78 10.13
CA GLN A 61 15.68 -21.82 9.49
C GLN A 61 15.77 -20.93 8.24
N THR A 62 14.80 -20.05 8.02
CA THR A 62 14.79 -19.16 6.84
C THR A 62 16.01 -18.24 6.77
N ILE A 63 16.42 -17.91 5.56
CA ILE A 63 17.47 -16.92 5.30
C ILE A 63 16.98 -15.47 5.46
N ILE A 64 15.65 -15.24 5.45
CA ILE A 64 15.12 -13.88 5.52
C ILE A 64 15.30 -13.32 6.94
N LYS A 65 15.65 -12.04 7.04
CA LYS A 65 16.00 -11.40 8.32
C LYS A 65 14.83 -11.32 9.31
N THR A 66 13.60 -11.37 8.81
CA THR A 66 12.39 -11.34 9.63
C THR A 66 12.16 -12.62 10.43
N GLY A 67 12.88 -13.70 10.10
CA GLY A 67 12.74 -14.99 10.77
C GLY A 67 11.47 -15.74 10.38
N ALA A 68 11.05 -16.66 11.24
CA ALA A 68 9.90 -17.53 11.00
C ALA A 68 8.62 -16.74 10.69
N GLY A 69 7.89 -17.18 9.68
CA GLY A 69 6.61 -16.61 9.34
C GLY A 69 5.56 -16.90 10.41
N GLN A 70 4.49 -16.10 10.41
CA GLN A 70 3.45 -16.14 11.45
C GLN A 70 2.86 -17.54 11.73
N TYR A 71 2.73 -18.40 10.71
CA TYR A 71 2.18 -19.77 10.87
C TYR A 71 3.24 -20.84 11.11
N GLU A 72 4.51 -20.46 11.15
CA GLU A 72 5.66 -21.34 11.40
C GLU A 72 6.44 -20.90 12.65
N LEU A 73 5.84 -20.04 13.48
CA LEU A 73 6.36 -19.74 14.80
C LEU A 73 6.57 -21.03 15.60
N PRO A 74 7.64 -21.15 16.40
CA PRO A 74 7.95 -22.37 17.12
C PRO A 74 6.78 -22.89 17.97
N PRO A 75 6.52 -24.21 18.06
CA PRO A 75 5.42 -24.77 18.85
C PRO A 75 5.41 -24.32 20.32
N GLU A 76 6.58 -24.06 20.89
CA GLU A 76 6.80 -23.55 22.25
C GLU A 76 6.46 -22.06 22.42
N THR A 77 6.10 -21.35 21.34
CA THR A 77 5.73 -19.93 21.39
C THR A 77 4.44 -19.76 22.19
N THR A 78 4.56 -19.09 23.34
CA THR A 78 3.43 -18.75 24.22
C THR A 78 2.48 -17.76 23.56
N ASP A 79 1.24 -17.70 24.03
CA ASP A 79 0.26 -16.74 23.49
C ASP A 79 0.68 -15.28 23.71
N GLN A 80 1.35 -14.99 24.82
CA GLN A 80 1.93 -13.66 25.06
C GLN A 80 2.98 -13.30 24.00
N GLN A 81 3.85 -14.23 23.63
CA GLN A 81 4.84 -14.01 22.57
C GLN A 81 4.19 -13.84 21.21
N LYS A 82 3.11 -14.57 20.90
CA LYS A 82 2.34 -14.36 19.66
C LYS A 82 1.72 -12.98 19.61
N ILE A 83 1.14 -12.49 20.72
CA ILE A 83 0.57 -11.14 20.80
C ILE A 83 1.66 -10.08 20.57
N VAL A 84 2.84 -10.24 21.19
CA VAL A 84 3.98 -9.34 20.97
C VAL A 84 4.42 -9.35 19.51
N PHE A 85 4.58 -10.53 18.91
CA PHE A 85 4.92 -10.69 17.49
C PHE A 85 3.93 -9.98 16.56
N LEU A 86 2.62 -10.17 16.81
CA LEU A 86 1.56 -9.54 16.02
C LEU A 86 1.56 -8.02 16.17
N ASN A 87 1.73 -7.50 17.39
CA ASN A 87 1.79 -6.06 17.63
C ASN A 87 3.01 -5.43 16.98
N GLU A 88 4.16 -6.09 17.03
CA GLU A 88 5.36 -5.63 16.34
C GLU A 88 5.19 -5.65 14.83
N THR A 89 4.62 -6.72 14.28
CA THR A 89 4.28 -6.82 12.85
C THR A 89 3.36 -5.68 12.41
N ARG A 90 2.33 -5.34 13.20
CA ARG A 90 1.43 -4.22 12.91
C ARG A 90 2.16 -2.88 12.87
N ARG A 91 3.10 -2.64 13.78
CA ARG A 91 3.94 -1.41 13.76
C ARG A 91 4.86 -1.39 12.56
N GLN A 92 5.48 -2.52 12.23
CA GLN A 92 6.35 -2.66 11.05
C GLN A 92 5.58 -2.37 9.77
N VAL A 93 4.39 -2.96 9.58
CA VAL A 93 3.51 -2.68 8.43
C VAL A 93 3.22 -1.18 8.33
N GLN A 94 2.81 -0.56 9.43
CA GLN A 94 2.45 0.86 9.47
C GLN A 94 3.63 1.79 9.11
N ALA A 95 4.85 1.45 9.52
CA ALA A 95 6.05 2.25 9.28
C ALA A 95 6.82 1.86 8.00
N ALA A 96 6.48 0.74 7.36
CA ALA A 96 7.24 0.19 6.25
C ALA A 96 7.24 1.12 5.04
N LYS A 97 8.37 1.12 4.35
CA LYS A 97 8.53 1.71 3.02
C LYS A 97 8.38 0.60 1.97
N PRO A 98 7.90 0.91 0.76
CA PRO A 98 7.95 -0.04 -0.35
C PRO A 98 9.37 -0.61 -0.53
N SER A 99 9.47 -1.92 -0.75
CA SER A 99 10.77 -2.56 -1.08
C SER A 99 11.24 -2.18 -2.48
N LEU A 100 12.49 -2.51 -2.82
CA LEU A 100 12.99 -2.39 -4.19
C LEU A 100 12.11 -3.13 -5.19
N SER A 101 11.56 -4.29 -4.82
CA SER A 101 10.59 -5.00 -5.65
C SER A 101 9.33 -4.18 -5.93
N HIS A 102 8.75 -3.52 -4.91
CA HIS A 102 7.58 -2.67 -5.10
C HIS A 102 7.88 -1.49 -6.03
N MET A 103 9.04 -0.85 -5.84
CA MET A 103 9.47 0.26 -6.69
C MET A 103 9.82 -0.19 -8.11
N ALA A 104 10.37 -1.39 -8.28
CA ALA A 104 10.64 -1.98 -9.60
C ALA A 104 9.34 -2.30 -10.35
N LEU A 105 8.32 -2.84 -9.67
CA LEU A 105 7.00 -3.04 -10.27
C LEU A 105 6.35 -1.71 -10.67
N PHE A 106 6.47 -0.68 -9.82
CA PHE A 106 6.06 0.68 -10.17
C PHE A 106 6.80 1.20 -11.42
N ALA A 107 8.13 1.05 -11.48
CA ALA A 107 8.94 1.45 -12.63
C ALA A 107 8.53 0.72 -13.93
N LEU A 108 8.32 -0.59 -13.85
CA LEU A 108 7.84 -1.40 -14.99
C LEU A 108 6.47 -0.94 -15.48
N MET A 109 5.58 -0.52 -14.58
CA MET A 109 4.26 0.02 -14.93
C MET A 109 4.38 1.39 -15.59
N GLN A 110 5.23 2.28 -15.06
CA GLN A 110 5.47 3.60 -15.65
C GLN A 110 6.09 3.51 -17.05
N ASN A 111 6.93 2.50 -17.29
CA ASN A 111 7.50 2.21 -18.60
C ASN A 111 6.56 1.39 -19.51
N GLY A 112 5.31 1.18 -19.10
CA GLY A 112 4.28 0.56 -19.91
C GLY A 112 4.36 -0.96 -20.04
N TYR A 113 5.29 -1.63 -19.37
CA TYR A 113 5.39 -3.09 -19.37
C TYR A 113 4.29 -3.73 -18.51
N LEU A 114 4.25 -3.37 -17.22
CA LEU A 114 3.31 -3.98 -16.27
C LEU A 114 1.91 -3.37 -16.39
N LYS A 115 0.89 -4.20 -16.61
CA LYS A 115 -0.50 -3.75 -16.78
C LYS A 115 -1.31 -3.75 -15.49
N HIS A 116 -1.06 -4.72 -14.62
CA HIS A 116 -1.84 -4.90 -13.40
C HIS A 116 -1.08 -5.68 -12.33
N VAL A 117 -1.32 -5.35 -11.07
CA VAL A 117 -0.85 -6.12 -9.91
C VAL A 117 -2.04 -6.72 -9.19
N ILE A 118 -2.01 -8.04 -9.01
CA ILE A 118 -2.94 -8.77 -8.16
C ILE A 118 -2.15 -9.15 -6.90
N SER A 119 -2.61 -8.71 -5.74
CA SER A 119 -1.89 -8.93 -4.48
C SER A 119 -2.71 -9.71 -3.47
N GLN A 120 -2.01 -10.58 -2.73
CA GLN A 120 -2.51 -11.20 -1.51
C GLN A 120 -2.10 -10.43 -0.25
N ASN A 121 -1.29 -9.39 -0.39
CA ASN A 121 -0.76 -8.63 0.74
C ASN A 121 -1.81 -7.63 1.21
N THR A 122 -1.76 -7.33 2.51
CA THR A 122 -2.62 -6.33 3.16
C THR A 122 -1.83 -5.12 3.67
N ASP A 123 -0.52 -5.08 3.37
CA ASP A 123 0.45 -4.12 3.90
C ASP A 123 0.42 -2.74 3.21
N ALA A 124 -0.43 -2.56 2.20
CA ALA A 124 -0.60 -1.33 1.42
C ALA A 124 0.63 -0.87 0.62
N LEU A 125 1.71 -1.65 0.55
CA LEU A 125 2.98 -1.18 -0.01
C LEU A 125 2.95 -0.98 -1.53
N HIS A 126 2.07 -1.67 -2.25
CA HIS A 126 1.83 -1.41 -3.68
C HIS A 126 1.19 -0.04 -3.90
N LEU A 127 0.17 0.31 -3.11
CA LEU A 127 -0.45 1.62 -3.18
C LEU A 127 0.55 2.71 -2.77
N LYS A 128 1.31 2.47 -1.70
CA LYS A 128 2.35 3.38 -1.20
C LYS A 128 3.48 3.59 -2.21
N SER A 129 3.82 2.60 -3.05
CA SER A 129 4.84 2.74 -4.10
C SER A 129 4.40 3.64 -5.26
N GLY A 130 3.10 3.94 -5.37
CA GLY A 130 2.53 4.75 -6.43
C GLY A 130 1.88 3.95 -7.56
N ILE A 131 1.69 2.63 -7.40
CA ILE A 131 0.88 1.85 -8.34
C ILE A 131 -0.57 2.37 -8.29
N PRO A 132 -1.17 2.80 -9.41
CA PRO A 132 -2.54 3.27 -9.44
C PRO A 132 -3.50 2.22 -8.89
N TYR A 133 -4.43 2.65 -8.04
CA TYR A 133 -5.45 1.75 -7.49
C TYR A 133 -6.29 1.07 -8.57
N SER A 134 -6.51 1.73 -9.72
CA SER A 134 -7.16 1.14 -10.90
C SER A 134 -6.42 -0.04 -11.52
N ASN A 135 -5.12 -0.18 -11.23
CA ASN A 135 -4.23 -1.22 -11.74
C ASN A 135 -3.79 -2.18 -10.62
N LEU A 136 -4.52 -2.19 -9.50
CA LEU A 136 -4.21 -2.97 -8.30
C LEU A 136 -5.48 -3.69 -7.79
N THR A 137 -5.44 -5.02 -7.75
CA THR A 137 -6.49 -5.83 -7.11
C THR A 137 -5.95 -6.47 -5.83
N GLU A 138 -6.43 -6.01 -4.68
CA GLU A 138 -6.04 -6.50 -3.35
C GLU A 138 -7.04 -7.56 -2.87
N LEU A 139 -6.67 -8.83 -3.00
CA LEU A 139 -7.57 -9.97 -2.76
C LEU A 139 -7.94 -10.16 -1.29
N HIS A 140 -7.06 -9.78 -0.37
CA HIS A 140 -7.27 -9.93 1.07
C HIS A 140 -7.52 -8.59 1.76
N GLY A 141 -7.81 -7.55 0.98
CA GLY A 141 -7.97 -6.17 1.43
C GLY A 141 -6.64 -5.48 1.73
N ASN A 142 -6.76 -4.26 2.22
CA ASN A 142 -5.68 -3.34 2.54
C ASN A 142 -5.90 -2.76 3.95
N THR A 143 -4.86 -2.78 4.77
CA THR A 143 -4.95 -2.33 6.18
C THR A 143 -5.25 -0.85 6.33
N THR A 144 -5.05 -0.04 5.29
CA THR A 144 -5.23 1.41 5.31
C THR A 144 -6.44 1.86 4.48
N ILE A 145 -7.31 0.92 4.09
CA ILE A 145 -8.56 1.21 3.38
C ILE A 145 -9.74 0.80 4.25
N GLU A 146 -10.77 1.62 4.26
CA GLU A 146 -12.07 1.31 4.86
C GLU A 146 -13.20 1.80 3.96
N TYR A 147 -14.40 1.26 4.16
CA TYR A 147 -15.55 1.59 3.33
C TYR A 147 -16.82 1.77 4.17
N CYS A 148 -17.72 2.62 3.69
CA CYS A 148 -19.01 2.81 4.34
C CYS A 148 -19.93 1.62 4.06
N LYS A 149 -20.46 0.99 5.11
CA LYS A 149 -21.40 -0.14 4.95
C LYS A 149 -22.75 0.24 4.35
N SER A 150 -23.12 1.52 4.35
CA SER A 150 -24.40 2.01 3.85
C SER A 150 -24.35 2.46 2.39
N CYS A 151 -23.28 3.15 1.97
CA CYS A 151 -23.15 3.71 0.61
C CYS A 151 -21.97 3.16 -0.20
N SER A 152 -21.18 2.24 0.37
CA SER A 152 -20.01 1.59 -0.26
C SER A 152 -18.88 2.54 -0.67
N LYS A 153 -18.92 3.82 -0.26
CA LYS A 153 -17.85 4.78 -0.52
C LYS A 153 -16.57 4.35 0.20
N MET A 154 -15.46 4.34 -0.54
CA MET A 154 -14.13 3.96 -0.06
C MET A 154 -13.40 5.17 0.51
N TYR A 155 -12.64 4.94 1.58
CA TYR A 155 -11.80 5.92 2.25
C TYR A 155 -10.39 5.38 2.38
N PHE A 156 -9.42 6.15 1.86
CA PHE A 156 -8.01 5.80 1.91
C PHE A 156 -7.35 6.57 3.06
N ARG A 157 -6.65 5.84 3.91
CA ARG A 157 -5.92 6.34 5.06
C ARG A 157 -4.42 6.08 4.86
N ASP A 158 -3.59 6.86 5.54
CA ASP A 158 -2.17 6.56 5.70
C ASP A 158 -1.92 5.75 7.00
N PHE A 159 -2.99 5.42 7.74
CA PHE A 159 -2.93 4.67 8.99
C PHE A 159 -3.83 3.43 8.94
N ARG A 160 -3.53 2.47 9.81
CA ARG A 160 -4.30 1.23 9.96
C ARG A 160 -5.73 1.54 10.37
N CYS A 161 -6.69 1.14 9.53
CA CYS A 161 -8.11 1.38 9.76
C CYS A 161 -8.68 0.53 10.88
N ARG A 162 -8.26 -0.73 10.97
CA ARG A 162 -8.84 -1.69 11.92
C ARG A 162 -8.44 -1.37 13.36
N VAL A 163 -9.43 -1.36 14.25
CA VAL A 163 -9.25 -1.13 15.70
C VAL A 163 -9.64 -2.34 16.55
N SER A 164 -10.52 -3.21 16.06
CA SER A 164 -10.97 -4.41 16.76
C SER A 164 -9.92 -5.52 16.74
N GLU A 165 -9.80 -6.25 17.84
CA GLU A 165 -9.04 -7.52 17.88
C GLU A 165 -9.88 -8.71 17.37
N ASP A 166 -11.21 -8.67 17.51
CA ASP A 166 -12.11 -9.71 16.99
C ASP A 166 -12.08 -9.71 15.45
N PRO A 167 -11.60 -10.80 14.80
CA PRO A 167 -11.53 -10.93 13.35
C PRO A 167 -12.85 -10.71 12.63
N ARG A 168 -13.99 -10.96 13.29
CA ARG A 168 -15.33 -10.84 12.68
C ARG A 168 -15.93 -9.45 12.81
N ASN A 169 -15.30 -8.58 13.58
CA ASN A 169 -15.74 -7.21 13.76
C ASN A 169 -14.86 -6.28 12.93
N HIS A 170 -15.37 -5.92 11.75
CA HIS A 170 -14.72 -4.99 10.83
C HIS A 170 -15.03 -3.53 11.13
N ILE A 171 -15.93 -3.21 12.08
CA ILE A 171 -16.29 -1.81 12.36
C ILE A 171 -15.07 -1.06 12.88
N THR A 172 -14.76 0.05 12.22
CA THR A 172 -13.54 0.81 12.51
C THR A 172 -13.74 1.89 13.58
N GLY A 173 -14.99 2.10 14.01
CA GLY A 173 -15.39 3.15 14.94
C GLY A 173 -15.56 4.52 14.30
N ARG A 174 -15.36 4.64 12.97
CA ARG A 174 -15.56 5.88 12.22
C ARG A 174 -16.88 5.86 11.46
N LYS A 175 -17.37 7.06 11.11
CA LYS A 175 -18.58 7.29 10.31
C LYS A 175 -18.23 7.75 8.90
N CYS A 176 -19.15 7.54 7.98
CA CYS A 176 -19.06 8.06 6.62
C CYS A 176 -18.84 9.59 6.65
N GLU A 177 -17.90 10.09 5.85
CA GLU A 177 -17.62 11.53 5.72
C GLU A 177 -18.56 12.22 4.71
N ASP A 178 -19.40 11.44 4.03
CA ASP A 178 -20.43 11.99 3.15
C ASP A 178 -21.56 12.56 4.01
N THR A 179 -21.82 13.86 3.91
CA THR A 179 -22.84 14.54 4.73
C THR A 179 -24.26 14.01 4.51
N THR A 180 -24.49 13.27 3.43
CA THR A 180 -25.78 12.62 3.14
C THR A 180 -25.87 11.19 3.68
N CYS A 181 -24.83 10.70 4.36
CA CYS A 181 -24.73 9.33 4.86
C CYS A 181 -24.12 9.27 6.27
N ASP A 182 -24.77 8.56 7.21
CA ASP A 182 -24.27 8.35 8.57
C ASP A 182 -23.87 6.87 8.83
N GLY A 183 -23.53 6.16 7.76
CA GLY A 183 -23.15 4.74 7.84
C GLY A 183 -21.85 4.52 8.61
N ASP A 184 -21.75 3.37 9.28
CA ASP A 184 -20.50 2.94 9.91
C ASP A 184 -19.46 2.54 8.85
N LEU A 185 -18.21 2.92 9.10
CA LEU A 185 -17.07 2.46 8.30
C LEU A 185 -16.62 1.08 8.77
N ALA A 186 -16.22 0.26 7.80
CA ALA A 186 -15.65 -1.07 8.01
C ALA A 186 -14.33 -1.23 7.25
N ASP A 187 -13.38 -1.96 7.84
CA ASP A 187 -12.16 -2.37 7.12
C ASP A 187 -12.45 -3.48 6.09
N GLU A 188 -11.56 -3.62 5.11
CA GLU A 188 -11.69 -4.63 4.04
C GLU A 188 -10.83 -5.89 4.24
N ILE A 189 -10.23 -6.07 5.41
CA ILE A 189 -9.32 -7.18 5.66
C ILE A 189 -10.07 -8.51 5.63
N VAL A 190 -9.60 -9.45 4.81
CA VAL A 190 -10.15 -10.80 4.75
C VAL A 190 -9.40 -11.70 5.73
N HIS A 191 -10.12 -12.18 6.75
CA HIS A 191 -9.57 -13.09 7.75
C HIS A 191 -9.69 -14.56 7.33
N PHE A 192 -8.94 -15.42 8.03
CA PHE A 192 -9.06 -16.86 7.82
C PHE A 192 -10.48 -17.34 8.14
N GLY A 193 -11.09 -18.04 7.19
CA GLY A 193 -12.48 -18.49 7.27
C GLY A 193 -13.47 -17.58 6.55
N GLU A 194 -13.05 -16.38 6.15
CA GLU A 194 -13.85 -15.47 5.33
C GLU A 194 -13.61 -15.71 3.85
N SER A 195 -14.59 -15.31 3.04
CA SER A 195 -14.48 -15.37 1.58
C SER A 195 -13.87 -14.09 1.06
N ILE A 196 -12.95 -14.22 0.10
CA ILE A 196 -12.50 -13.10 -0.72
C ILE A 196 -13.74 -12.43 -1.35
N PRO A 197 -13.84 -11.08 -1.33
CA PRO A 197 -14.92 -10.36 -2.00
C PRO A 197 -15.08 -10.81 -3.45
N LYS A 198 -16.33 -11.10 -3.85
CA LYS A 198 -16.60 -11.72 -5.15
C LYS A 198 -16.18 -10.85 -6.32
N ASP A 199 -16.42 -9.54 -6.21
CA ASP A 199 -16.01 -8.51 -7.16
C ASP A 199 -14.48 -8.51 -7.35
N LYS A 200 -13.70 -8.48 -6.26
CA LYS A 200 -12.22 -8.54 -6.32
C LYS A 200 -11.72 -9.84 -6.94
N LEU A 201 -12.35 -10.98 -6.60
CA LEU A 201 -11.99 -12.26 -7.19
C LEU A 201 -12.29 -12.32 -8.69
N VAL A 202 -13.45 -11.81 -9.12
CA VAL A 202 -13.85 -11.73 -10.53
C VAL A 202 -12.88 -10.82 -11.29
N GLU A 203 -12.59 -9.63 -10.76
CA GLU A 203 -11.64 -8.69 -11.33
C GLU A 203 -10.27 -9.35 -11.55
N ALA A 204 -9.71 -9.98 -10.52
CA ALA A 204 -8.42 -10.66 -10.60
C ALA A 204 -8.42 -11.82 -11.62
N LEU A 205 -9.51 -12.59 -11.71
CA LEU A 205 -9.64 -13.66 -12.70
C LEU A 205 -9.75 -13.11 -14.12
N THR A 206 -10.47 -12.00 -14.33
CA THR A 206 -10.58 -11.33 -15.63
C THR A 206 -9.22 -10.79 -16.08
N VAL A 207 -8.48 -10.14 -15.19
CA VAL A 207 -7.11 -9.67 -15.46
C VAL A 207 -6.19 -10.84 -15.81
N ALA A 208 -6.21 -11.91 -15.03
CA ALA A 208 -5.39 -13.10 -15.29
C ALA A 208 -5.76 -13.79 -16.61
N GLN A 209 -7.05 -13.82 -16.96
CA GLN A 209 -7.54 -14.37 -18.23
C GLN A 209 -6.98 -13.62 -19.45
N GLN A 210 -6.73 -12.31 -19.34
CA GLN A 210 -6.19 -11.47 -20.41
C GLN A 210 -4.66 -11.45 -20.46
N SER A 211 -4.00 -11.97 -19.41
CA SER A 211 -2.56 -11.93 -19.27
C SER A 211 -1.88 -12.99 -20.15
N ASP A 212 -0.86 -12.59 -20.90
CA ASP A 212 0.00 -13.50 -21.67
C ASP A 212 1.29 -13.88 -20.90
N LEU A 213 1.64 -13.10 -19.88
CA LEU A 213 2.68 -13.41 -18.90
C LEU A 213 2.23 -12.99 -17.50
N GLN A 214 2.18 -13.94 -16.55
CA GLN A 214 1.97 -13.63 -15.13
C GLN A 214 3.18 -14.01 -14.28
N LEU A 215 3.75 -13.02 -13.60
CA LEU A 215 4.87 -13.20 -12.66
C LEU A 215 4.35 -13.38 -11.23
N CYS A 216 4.53 -14.58 -10.69
CA CYS A 216 4.23 -14.91 -9.29
C CYS A 216 5.44 -14.62 -8.41
N MET A 217 5.31 -13.74 -7.43
CA MET A 217 6.43 -13.25 -6.63
C MET A 217 6.17 -13.34 -5.13
N GLY A 218 7.11 -13.96 -4.40
CA GLY A 218 7.06 -14.00 -2.93
C GLY A 218 5.80 -14.66 -2.38
N THR A 219 5.29 -15.66 -3.08
CA THR A 219 4.04 -16.35 -2.73
C THR A 219 4.22 -17.86 -2.80
N SER A 220 3.76 -18.55 -1.75
CA SER A 220 3.75 -20.01 -1.72
C SER A 220 2.71 -20.64 -2.65
N LEU A 221 1.77 -19.85 -3.20
CA LEU A 221 0.66 -20.29 -4.06
C LEU A 221 -0.22 -21.41 -3.45
N ARG A 222 -0.36 -21.43 -2.12
CA ARG A 222 -1.13 -22.49 -1.42
C ARG A 222 -2.58 -22.11 -1.10
N VAL A 223 -2.89 -20.82 -1.01
CA VAL A 223 -4.18 -20.34 -0.51
C VAL A 223 -5.20 -20.33 -1.63
N LYS A 224 -6.27 -21.11 -1.50
CA LYS A 224 -7.45 -21.04 -2.37
C LYS A 224 -8.42 -19.97 -1.84
N PRO A 225 -9.16 -19.27 -2.73
CA PRO A 225 -9.14 -19.38 -4.19
C PRO A 225 -8.05 -18.51 -4.86
N ALA A 226 -7.27 -17.71 -4.13
CA ALA A 226 -6.26 -16.80 -4.71
C ALA A 226 -5.25 -17.51 -5.62
N ASN A 227 -4.86 -18.75 -5.31
CA ASN A 227 -3.94 -19.51 -6.16
C ASN A 227 -4.53 -20.00 -7.48
N GLN A 228 -5.82 -19.78 -7.73
CA GLN A 228 -6.44 -20.03 -9.04
C GLN A 228 -6.09 -18.94 -10.05
N ILE A 229 -5.64 -17.77 -9.61
CA ILE A 229 -5.28 -16.64 -10.49
C ILE A 229 -4.18 -17.04 -11.50
N PRO A 230 -3.00 -17.57 -11.09
CA PRO A 230 -2.01 -18.07 -12.06
C PRO A 230 -2.47 -19.23 -12.94
N ILE A 231 -3.36 -20.07 -12.42
CA ILE A 231 -3.94 -21.17 -13.22
C ILE A 231 -4.82 -20.60 -14.34
N GLN A 232 -5.53 -19.49 -14.09
CA GLN A 232 -6.37 -18.85 -15.08
C GLN A 232 -5.55 -18.34 -16.27
N THR A 233 -4.39 -17.75 -16.02
CA THR A 233 -3.42 -17.36 -17.06
C THR A 233 -3.01 -18.55 -17.93
N LEU A 234 -2.65 -19.67 -17.31
CA LEU A 234 -2.26 -20.90 -18.02
C LEU A 234 -3.40 -21.47 -18.88
N LYS A 235 -4.64 -21.49 -18.36
CA LYS A 235 -5.83 -21.94 -19.11
C LYS A 235 -6.05 -21.12 -20.38
N ASN A 236 -5.64 -19.86 -20.36
CA ASN A 236 -5.74 -18.94 -21.49
C ASN A 236 -4.48 -18.88 -22.36
N LYS A 237 -3.61 -19.90 -22.26
CA LYS A 237 -2.37 -20.03 -23.05
C LYS A 237 -1.31 -18.97 -22.73
N GLY A 238 -1.48 -18.20 -21.65
CA GLY A 238 -0.43 -17.35 -21.11
C GLY A 238 0.64 -18.17 -20.39
N SER A 239 1.80 -17.58 -20.18
CA SER A 239 2.90 -18.18 -19.41
C SER A 239 2.90 -17.68 -17.98
N ILE A 240 3.43 -18.49 -17.05
CA ILE A 240 3.73 -18.03 -15.70
C ILE A 240 5.23 -18.11 -15.41
N ALA A 241 5.73 -17.10 -14.73
CA ALA A 241 7.07 -17.06 -14.13
C ALA A 241 6.90 -17.11 -12.60
N ILE A 242 7.77 -17.84 -11.91
CA ILE A 242 7.72 -17.95 -10.44
C ILE A 242 9.06 -17.55 -9.85
N VAL A 243 9.02 -16.57 -8.94
CA VAL A 243 10.17 -16.12 -8.14
C VAL A 243 9.82 -16.30 -6.67
N ASN A 244 10.44 -17.30 -6.06
CA ASN A 244 10.18 -17.64 -4.67
C ASN A 244 11.33 -18.47 -4.09
N LEU A 245 11.70 -18.24 -2.83
CA LEU A 245 12.72 -19.04 -2.13
C LEU A 245 12.29 -20.50 -1.97
N GLN A 246 11.03 -20.71 -1.60
CA GLN A 246 10.45 -22.05 -1.41
C GLN A 246 9.83 -22.59 -2.70
N TYR A 247 9.74 -23.90 -2.83
CA TYR A 247 8.95 -24.53 -3.89
C TYR A 247 7.45 -24.23 -3.74
N THR A 248 6.76 -24.07 -4.87
CA THR A 248 5.32 -23.84 -4.96
C THR A 248 4.60 -25.04 -5.58
N PRO A 249 3.28 -25.19 -5.37
CA PRO A 249 2.49 -26.24 -6.03
C PRO A 249 2.46 -26.16 -7.56
N PHE A 250 2.82 -25.02 -8.16
CA PHE A 250 2.71 -24.78 -9.61
C PHE A 250 4.05 -24.71 -10.32
N ASP A 251 5.14 -25.07 -9.63
CA ASP A 251 6.49 -24.99 -10.17
C ASP A 251 6.61 -25.75 -11.50
N GLU A 252 6.03 -26.94 -11.63
CA GLU A 252 6.15 -27.74 -12.87
C GLU A 252 5.41 -27.12 -14.07
N HIS A 253 4.54 -26.13 -13.83
CA HIS A 253 3.83 -25.41 -14.89
C HIS A 253 4.50 -24.08 -15.26
N ALA A 254 5.53 -23.66 -14.52
CA ALA A 254 6.18 -22.39 -14.76
C ALA A 254 7.12 -22.45 -15.95
N HIS A 255 7.01 -21.45 -16.83
CA HIS A 255 7.93 -21.28 -17.96
C HIS A 255 9.34 -20.96 -17.48
N ILE A 256 9.45 -20.24 -16.35
CA ILE A 256 10.70 -19.97 -15.65
C ILE A 256 10.48 -20.01 -14.14
N ARG A 257 11.44 -20.62 -13.42
CA ARG A 257 11.48 -20.66 -11.96
C ARG A 257 12.82 -20.11 -11.48
N ILE A 258 12.75 -19.14 -10.59
CA ILE A 258 13.93 -18.49 -10.02
C ILE A 258 13.82 -18.61 -8.50
N HIS A 259 14.76 -19.34 -7.91
CA HIS A 259 14.87 -19.44 -6.47
C HIS A 259 15.82 -18.36 -5.97
N SER A 260 15.27 -17.21 -5.58
CA SER A 260 16.03 -16.09 -5.03
C SER A 260 15.11 -15.10 -4.28
N LEU A 261 15.71 -14.10 -3.64
CA LEU A 261 15.04 -12.93 -3.11
C LEU A 261 14.44 -12.11 -4.26
N THR A 262 13.21 -11.62 -4.06
CA THR A 262 12.47 -10.88 -5.09
C THR A 262 13.18 -9.60 -5.54
N ASP A 263 13.80 -8.88 -4.60
CA ASP A 263 14.52 -7.64 -4.87
C ASP A 263 15.67 -7.88 -5.85
N GLN A 264 16.47 -8.94 -5.65
CA GLN A 264 17.61 -9.25 -6.52
C GLN A 264 17.16 -9.52 -7.96
N VAL A 265 16.08 -10.29 -8.12
CA VAL A 265 15.57 -10.68 -9.45
C VAL A 265 14.98 -9.49 -10.20
N LEU A 266 14.15 -8.68 -9.54
CA LEU A 266 13.54 -7.52 -10.20
C LEU A 266 14.56 -6.41 -10.51
N VAL A 267 15.56 -6.19 -9.65
CA VAL A 267 16.64 -5.26 -9.94
C VAL A 267 17.42 -5.71 -11.18
N SER A 268 17.82 -6.98 -11.24
CA SER A 268 18.51 -7.53 -12.42
C SER A 268 17.64 -7.46 -13.68
N ALA A 269 16.36 -7.85 -13.60
CA ALA A 269 15.44 -7.78 -14.74
C ALA A 269 15.22 -6.34 -15.23
N CYS A 270 15.04 -5.37 -14.34
CA CYS A 270 14.93 -3.95 -14.74
C CYS A 270 16.21 -3.44 -15.39
N SER A 271 17.38 -3.86 -14.88
CA SER A 271 18.68 -3.52 -15.49
C SER A 271 18.78 -4.04 -16.92
N HIS A 272 18.36 -5.27 -17.21
CA HIS A 272 18.34 -5.82 -18.59
C HIS A 272 17.35 -5.11 -19.51
N LEU A 273 16.28 -4.53 -18.95
CA LEU A 273 15.32 -3.70 -19.67
C LEU A 273 15.77 -2.23 -19.81
N ASN A 274 16.92 -1.84 -19.24
CA ASN A 274 17.38 -0.45 -19.12
C ASN A 274 16.35 0.45 -18.42
N ILE A 275 15.68 -0.08 -17.39
CA ILE A 275 14.71 0.64 -16.57
C ILE A 275 15.36 1.03 -15.25
N GLU A 276 15.41 2.33 -14.98
CA GLU A 276 15.80 2.86 -13.69
C GLU A 276 14.68 2.64 -12.66
N ILE A 277 15.04 2.10 -11.50
CA ILE A 277 14.12 1.91 -10.38
C ILE A 277 14.17 3.19 -9.53
N PRO A 278 13.07 3.96 -9.44
CA PRO A 278 13.09 5.20 -8.68
C PRO A 278 13.18 4.91 -7.17
N GLU A 279 13.91 5.77 -6.46
CA GLU A 279 13.89 5.73 -4.99
C GLU A 279 12.51 6.12 -4.46
N TYR A 280 12.09 5.44 -3.38
CA TYR A 280 10.85 5.78 -2.71
C TYR A 280 10.99 7.12 -1.98
N SER A 281 10.08 8.05 -2.28
CA SER A 281 9.90 9.31 -1.55
C SER A 281 8.45 9.44 -1.09
N LEU A 282 8.27 9.83 0.17
CA LEU A 282 6.93 10.08 0.71
C LEU A 282 6.50 11.48 0.28
N LYS A 283 5.53 11.53 -0.62
CA LYS A 283 4.96 12.77 -1.17
C LYS A 283 3.53 12.94 -0.71
N ARG A 284 3.20 14.13 -0.21
CA ARG A 284 1.85 14.50 0.20
C ARG A 284 1.42 15.75 -0.53
N ARG A 285 0.14 15.78 -0.89
CA ARG A 285 -0.49 16.94 -1.51
C ARG A 285 -1.62 17.42 -0.62
N ILE A 286 -1.51 18.65 -0.16
CA ILE A 286 -2.46 19.30 0.72
C ILE A 286 -3.28 20.27 -0.11
N HIS A 287 -4.60 20.23 0.05
CA HIS A 287 -5.54 21.12 -0.60
C HIS A 287 -6.19 22.02 0.44
N ILE A 288 -6.31 23.30 0.13
CA ILE A 288 -7.17 24.25 0.84
C ILE A 288 -8.21 24.74 -0.17
N THR A 289 -9.49 24.57 0.17
CA THR A 289 -10.61 24.89 -0.74
C THR A 289 -11.78 25.53 0.00
N ARG A 290 -12.67 26.16 -0.74
CA ARG A 290 -14.03 26.49 -0.26
C ARG A 290 -15.01 25.42 -0.76
N PRO A 291 -15.61 24.61 0.13
CA PRO A 291 -16.59 23.61 -0.28
C PRO A 291 -17.82 24.30 -0.91
N PRO A 292 -18.34 23.81 -2.05
CA PRO A 292 -19.53 24.41 -2.68
C PRO A 292 -20.78 24.43 -1.79
N LEU A 293 -20.89 23.46 -0.87
CA LEU A 293 -22.02 23.33 0.06
C LEU A 293 -21.82 24.13 1.36
N ASN A 294 -20.64 24.73 1.56
CA ASN A 294 -20.33 25.53 2.75
C ASN A 294 -19.28 26.61 2.42
N GLU A 295 -19.69 27.59 1.63
CA GLU A 295 -18.80 28.65 1.11
C GLU A 295 -18.22 29.56 2.21
N ASN A 296 -18.83 29.55 3.41
CA ASN A 296 -18.41 30.35 4.56
C ASN A 296 -17.30 29.68 5.40
N SER A 297 -16.65 28.65 4.86
CA SER A 297 -15.56 27.94 5.52
C SER A 297 -14.49 27.49 4.54
N LEU A 298 -13.25 27.46 4.99
CA LEU A 298 -12.18 26.74 4.32
C LEU A 298 -12.20 25.27 4.75
N SER A 299 -11.85 24.38 3.82
CA SER A 299 -11.65 22.96 4.05
C SER A 299 -10.22 22.59 3.70
N LEU A 300 -9.55 21.90 4.62
CA LEU A 300 -8.23 21.31 4.39
C LEU A 300 -8.33 19.79 4.30
N TYR A 301 -7.76 19.21 3.24
CA TYR A 301 -7.70 17.76 3.06
C TYR A 301 -6.49 17.32 2.25
N GLY A 302 -6.14 16.04 2.40
CA GLY A 302 -5.00 15.42 1.74
C GLY A 302 -5.38 14.63 0.49
N THR A 303 -4.43 14.52 -0.44
CA THR A 303 -4.44 13.54 -1.54
C THR A 303 -3.07 12.86 -1.63
N TYR A 304 -3.03 11.66 -2.19
CA TYR A 304 -1.76 11.01 -2.51
C TYR A 304 -0.98 11.87 -3.51
N GLY A 305 0.29 12.20 -3.19
CA GLY A 305 1.14 12.93 -4.14
C GLY A 305 1.33 12.19 -5.47
N ASN A 306 1.36 10.85 -5.40
CA ASN A 306 1.47 9.97 -6.57
C ASN A 306 0.10 9.69 -7.25
N HIS A 307 -1.03 9.98 -6.58
CA HIS A 307 -2.38 9.80 -7.10
C HIS A 307 -3.21 11.07 -6.89
N LYS A 308 -2.98 12.07 -7.76
CA LYS A 308 -3.48 13.45 -7.61
C LYS A 308 -5.00 13.60 -7.43
N ASN A 309 -5.79 12.56 -7.72
CA ASN A 309 -7.26 12.55 -7.64
C ASN A 309 -7.82 11.66 -6.53
N MET A 310 -6.98 11.06 -5.69
CA MET A 310 -7.41 10.15 -4.62
C MET A 310 -7.21 10.82 -3.26
N LYS A 311 -8.33 11.15 -2.60
CA LYS A 311 -8.32 11.69 -1.23
C LYS A 311 -7.62 10.69 -0.30
N LEU A 312 -6.70 11.20 0.51
CA LEU A 312 -5.93 10.42 1.48
C LEU A 312 -5.92 11.16 2.81
N SER A 313 -6.35 10.48 3.86
CA SER A 313 -6.25 10.99 5.23
C SER A 313 -4.92 10.63 5.85
N PHE A 314 -4.07 11.64 5.98
CA PHE A 314 -2.75 11.54 6.58
C PHE A 314 -2.50 12.59 7.68
N MET A 315 -3.38 13.58 7.80
CA MET A 315 -3.29 14.63 8.81
C MET A 315 -4.10 14.21 10.02
N GLN A 316 -3.47 14.29 11.19
CA GLN A 316 -4.11 13.98 12.46
C GLN A 316 -4.78 15.23 13.04
N ARG A 317 -4.14 16.39 12.88
CA ARG A 317 -4.55 17.64 13.53
C ARG A 317 -4.01 18.84 12.77
N ILE A 318 -4.79 19.91 12.70
CA ILE A 318 -4.35 21.20 12.15
C ILE A 318 -4.49 22.25 13.25
N GLU A 319 -3.42 22.99 13.50
CA GLU A 319 -3.47 24.22 14.28
C GLU A 319 -3.43 25.39 13.32
N TYR A 320 -4.47 26.23 13.35
CA TYR A 320 -4.47 27.52 12.68
C TYR A 320 -4.03 28.59 13.69
N PHE A 321 -2.97 29.30 13.36
CA PHE A 321 -2.37 30.31 14.22
C PHE A 321 -2.29 31.66 13.52
N ASP A 322 -2.76 32.68 14.22
CA ASP A 322 -2.72 34.08 13.83
C ASP A 322 -2.00 34.85 14.94
N SER A 323 -0.75 35.21 14.67
CA SER A 323 0.11 35.90 15.66
C SER A 323 -0.40 37.31 15.98
N HIS A 324 -1.01 37.99 15.00
CA HIS A 324 -1.48 39.37 15.12
C HIS A 324 -2.78 39.47 15.90
N LYS A 325 -3.68 38.49 15.73
CA LYS A 325 -4.98 38.48 16.41
C LYS A 325 -5.04 37.57 17.63
N HIS A 326 -3.93 36.90 17.96
CA HIS A 326 -3.87 35.88 19.01
C HIS A 326 -4.93 34.79 18.85
N ILE A 327 -5.27 34.44 17.61
CA ILE A 327 -6.23 33.39 17.31
C ILE A 327 -5.49 32.06 17.22
N TYR A 328 -6.02 31.07 17.92
CA TYR A 328 -5.55 29.69 17.86
C TYR A 328 -6.75 28.76 17.77
N LEU A 329 -6.84 28.03 16.66
CA LEU A 329 -7.88 27.03 16.43
C LEU A 329 -7.22 25.67 16.26
N ASN A 330 -7.69 24.68 17.03
CA ASN A 330 -7.22 23.31 16.97
C ASN A 330 -8.31 22.42 16.37
N LEU A 331 -8.00 21.77 15.25
CA LEU A 331 -8.92 20.91 14.52
C LEU A 331 -8.36 19.49 14.49
N ASP A 332 -9.12 18.51 14.98
CA ASP A 332 -8.69 17.12 15.18
C ASP A 332 -9.53 16.09 14.38
N LYS A 333 -10.44 16.58 13.53
CA LYS A 333 -11.31 15.75 12.70
C LYS A 333 -11.27 16.18 11.24
N GLU A 334 -10.92 15.24 10.37
CA GLU A 334 -11.03 15.42 8.91
C GLU A 334 -12.48 15.30 8.40
N PRO A 335 -12.86 16.04 7.34
CA PRO A 335 -12.14 17.17 6.77
C PRO A 335 -12.07 18.36 7.75
N PHE A 336 -10.94 19.07 7.78
CA PHE A 336 -10.73 20.16 8.73
C PHE A 336 -11.38 21.44 8.21
N HIS A 337 -12.31 21.98 8.98
CA HIS A 337 -13.06 23.18 8.61
C HIS A 337 -12.65 24.39 9.44
N ILE A 338 -12.32 25.49 8.77
CA ILE A 338 -12.02 26.79 9.40
C ILE A 338 -13.12 27.76 8.98
N PRO A 339 -13.96 28.24 9.91
CA PRO A 339 -14.98 29.25 9.60
C PRO A 339 -14.34 30.58 9.19
N ASP A 340 -15.00 31.32 8.29
CA ASP A 340 -14.51 32.63 7.82
C ASP A 340 -14.34 33.69 8.91
N ASP A 341 -15.06 33.55 10.04
CA ASP A 341 -14.91 34.41 11.21
C ASP A 341 -13.47 34.41 11.77
N TYR A 342 -12.68 33.38 11.46
CA TYR A 342 -11.27 33.27 11.84
C TYR A 342 -10.33 33.95 10.82
N LEU A 343 -10.83 34.33 9.65
CA LEU A 343 -10.08 34.93 8.54
C LEU A 343 -10.27 36.45 8.44
N ILE A 344 -10.83 37.12 9.44
CA ILE A 344 -11.12 38.57 9.41
C ILE A 344 -9.83 39.34 9.06
N MET A 345 -9.91 40.38 8.21
CA MET A 345 -8.77 41.27 7.92
C MET A 345 -8.96 42.57 8.68
N ASP A 346 -7.86 43.12 9.19
CA ASP A 346 -7.81 44.56 9.42
C ASP A 346 -7.30 45.22 8.13
N SER A 347 -7.92 46.30 7.68
CA SER A 347 -7.83 46.83 6.31
C SER A 347 -6.45 47.38 5.88
N THR A 348 -5.40 47.20 6.68
CA THR A 348 -4.13 47.92 6.54
C THR A 348 -2.87 47.03 6.48
N ILE A 349 -2.97 45.70 6.66
CA ILE A 349 -1.82 44.79 6.67
C ILE A 349 -2.17 43.50 5.91
N ASP A 350 -1.37 43.14 4.89
CA ASP A 350 -1.38 41.79 4.30
C ASP A 350 -0.48 40.90 5.16
N ASP A 351 -1.07 40.33 6.21
CA ASP A 351 -0.38 39.46 7.15
C ASP A 351 -0.45 37.99 6.72
N GLU A 352 0.51 37.21 7.20
CA GLU A 352 0.53 35.76 7.01
C GLU A 352 -0.17 35.05 8.18
N VAL A 353 -0.84 33.95 7.86
CA VAL A 353 -1.36 33.01 8.84
C VAL A 353 -0.61 31.70 8.74
N GLU A 354 -0.44 31.01 9.88
CA GLU A 354 0.28 29.75 9.96
C GLU A 354 -0.69 28.58 10.12
N PHE A 355 -0.56 27.57 9.27
CA PHE A 355 -1.16 26.26 9.46
C PHE A 355 -0.09 25.27 9.91
N ARG A 356 -0.17 24.79 11.15
CA ARG A 356 0.67 23.69 11.63
C ARG A 356 -0.06 22.37 11.44
N ILE A 357 0.43 21.60 10.48
CA ILE A 357 -0.20 20.36 10.05
C ILE A 357 0.53 19.21 10.71
N HIS A 358 -0.15 18.56 11.65
CA HIS A 358 0.36 17.39 12.37
C HIS A 358 -0.10 16.11 11.69
N PHE A 359 0.80 15.14 11.64
CA PHE A 359 0.58 13.84 11.00
C PHE A 359 0.53 12.72 12.03
N TYR A 360 0.02 11.55 11.66
CA TYR A 360 -0.06 10.39 12.56
C TYR A 360 1.30 9.85 13.04
N GLY A 361 2.42 10.32 12.45
CA GLY A 361 3.76 10.15 13.01
C GLY A 361 4.41 8.78 12.78
N HIS A 362 3.73 7.84 12.12
CA HIS A 362 4.31 6.51 11.83
C HIS A 362 5.50 6.55 10.89
N ASN A 363 5.67 7.62 10.09
CA ASN A 363 6.88 7.85 9.31
C ASN A 363 7.92 8.73 10.04
N ARG A 364 7.68 9.10 11.31
CA ARG A 364 8.49 10.05 12.12
C ARG A 364 8.54 11.46 11.56
N GLU A 365 7.44 11.87 10.96
CA GLU A 365 7.32 13.19 10.34
C GLU A 365 7.14 14.27 11.41
N PRO A 366 7.87 15.40 11.33
CA PRO A 366 7.53 16.58 12.11
C PRO A 366 6.23 17.19 11.58
N TYR A 367 5.64 18.11 12.33
CA TYR A 367 4.57 18.92 11.75
C TYR A 367 5.11 19.75 10.58
N TYR A 368 4.25 20.03 9.61
CA TYR A 368 4.58 20.95 8.51
C TYR A 368 3.98 22.33 8.83
N SER A 369 4.81 23.38 8.78
CA SER A 369 4.36 24.76 8.95
C SER A 369 4.13 25.37 7.57
N LEU A 370 2.87 25.70 7.27
CA LEU A 370 2.46 26.34 6.03
C LEU A 370 2.05 27.78 6.33
N LEU A 371 2.87 28.73 5.89
CA LEU A 371 2.58 30.16 5.95
C LEU A 371 1.89 30.58 4.66
N LEU A 372 0.76 31.27 4.77
CA LEU A 372 0.00 31.78 3.62
C LEU A 372 -0.44 33.23 3.86
N PRO A 373 -0.37 34.09 2.83
CA PRO A 373 -0.99 35.41 2.89
C PRO A 373 -2.49 35.27 3.12
N ARG A 374 -3.03 36.03 4.07
CA ARG A 374 -4.47 35.99 4.38
C ARG A 374 -5.33 36.39 3.18
N SER A 375 -4.82 37.28 2.33
CA SER A 375 -5.44 37.67 1.06
C SER A 375 -5.76 36.47 0.18
N SER A 376 -4.81 35.53 0.04
CA SER A 376 -4.98 34.32 -0.76
C SER A 376 -6.11 33.41 -0.27
N LEU A 377 -6.34 33.38 1.05
CA LEU A 377 -7.41 32.57 1.66
C LEU A 377 -8.80 33.19 1.52
N LYS A 378 -8.88 34.53 1.52
CA LYS A 378 -10.14 35.26 1.31
C LYS A 378 -10.57 35.29 -0.13
N GLU A 379 -9.62 35.50 -1.04
CA GLU A 379 -9.90 35.60 -2.47
C GLU A 379 -10.20 34.23 -3.09
N LEU A 380 -9.86 33.14 -2.41
CA LEU A 380 -10.14 31.77 -2.82
C LEU A 380 -11.65 31.59 -3.04
N LYS A 381 -12.07 31.32 -4.27
CA LYS A 381 -13.49 31.14 -4.62
C LYS A 381 -13.94 29.69 -4.46
N SER A 382 -15.26 29.51 -4.42
CA SER A 382 -15.91 28.22 -4.58
C SER A 382 -15.40 27.57 -5.88
N GLN A 383 -14.88 26.33 -5.80
CA GLN A 383 -14.20 25.57 -6.87
C GLN A 383 -12.70 25.86 -7.12
N GLU A 384 -12.09 26.85 -6.46
CA GLU A 384 -10.65 27.07 -6.51
C GLU A 384 -9.93 26.28 -5.41
N HIS A 385 -8.67 25.93 -5.67
CA HIS A 385 -7.83 25.14 -4.78
C HIS A 385 -6.46 25.81 -4.61
N LEU A 386 -6.03 26.05 -3.37
CA LEU A 386 -4.62 26.20 -3.07
C LEU A 386 -4.04 24.80 -2.85
N VAL A 387 -2.92 24.52 -3.52
CA VAL A 387 -2.29 23.20 -3.49
C VAL A 387 -0.85 23.35 -3.02
N CYS A 388 -0.49 22.59 -1.98
CA CYS A 388 0.86 22.49 -1.47
C CYS A 388 1.34 21.04 -1.61
N ASP A 389 2.39 20.84 -2.41
CA ASP A 389 3.07 19.55 -2.53
C ASP A 389 4.30 19.55 -1.60
N ILE A 390 4.38 18.57 -0.71
CA ILE A 390 5.49 18.41 0.23
C ILE A 390 6.12 17.04 0.06
N THR A 391 7.44 16.97 0.19
CA THR A 391 8.18 15.71 0.15
C THR A 391 8.92 15.52 1.48
N PHE A 392 8.87 14.32 2.04
CA PHE A 392 9.56 14.00 3.29
C PHE A 392 10.95 13.41 3.01
N ASP A 393 11.99 14.03 3.56
CA ASP A 393 13.36 13.50 3.56
C ASP A 393 13.56 12.59 4.77
N TYR A 394 13.62 11.29 4.54
CA TYR A 394 13.82 10.29 5.60
C TYR A 394 15.22 10.31 6.22
N ASN A 395 16.23 10.86 5.54
CA ASN A 395 17.59 10.94 6.07
C ASN A 395 17.72 12.07 7.08
N LYS A 396 17.05 13.18 6.82
CA LYS A 396 17.06 14.37 7.67
C LYS A 396 15.88 14.44 8.65
N LEU A 397 14.83 13.65 8.40
CA LEU A 397 13.56 13.68 9.12
C LEU A 397 12.89 15.06 9.07
N GLU A 398 12.92 15.70 7.91
CA GLU A 398 12.33 17.02 7.66
C GLU A 398 11.50 17.04 6.36
N TRP A 399 10.62 18.03 6.24
CA TRP A 399 9.91 18.34 5.00
C TRP A 399 10.78 19.22 4.11
N ILE A 400 10.85 18.90 2.83
CA ILE A 400 11.58 19.64 1.79
C ILE A 400 10.67 20.24 0.73
#